data_AF-A0A7S3H8D0-F1
#
_entry.id   AF-A0A7S3H8D0-F1
#
_cell.length_a   1.000
_cell.length_b   1.000
_cell.length_c   1.000
_cell.angle_alpha   90.00
_cell.angle_beta   90.00
_cell.angle_gamma   90.00
#
_symmetry.space_group_name_H-M   'P 1'
#
loop_
_entity.id
_entity.type
_entity.pdbx_description
1 polymer ?
#
loop_
_entity_poly.entity_id
_entity_poly.type
_entity_poly.pdbx_seq_one_letter_code
_entity_poly.pdbx_strand_id
1 'polypeptide(L)'
;MSVAPILHIDPSAFVISAWSDNGFADKVHDPFALRRTDYFPGLGWVLTRKLYKEELEPRWPTSHWDHWLRSEETSKHRDIIYPQVPRTYHNGIKGTFMNLETHNKYFRDIGYNTDASITWPITASGVQNNNIDSGSNGVSKSVYMQGHSKVNQYRVEQLVKVCKHVTSVMDLLKYKDEVICLWVDVNTNCEGHPVAFEPIASFFGLWHEHRRGNHRGLHEFYFNSNYLLLLNVFDNRFARTREGDVRTYHYLLPPTVNPLKSAKQFDKSLLRDLKRKALPGNVNMVKATELGQNCNEVCQAVNKQCSLPQLLLINSCSALQEHFSCTLCRNSMGTEQPAFVNPRAEAQFGPGECLVNTGEASSTCEASHPSTYRLCACV
;
A
#
# COMPACT_ATOMS: atom_id res chain seq x y z
N MET A 1 7.23 -2.53 -28.69
CA MET A 1 6.71 -2.24 -27.32
C MET A 1 5.21 -2.48 -27.32
N SER A 2 4.71 -3.46 -26.55
CA SER A 2 3.32 -3.94 -26.66
C SER A 2 2.24 -2.96 -26.21
N VAL A 3 2.58 -1.97 -25.37
CA VAL A 3 1.60 -1.01 -24.82
C VAL A 3 1.56 0.31 -25.57
N ALA A 4 2.64 0.68 -26.27
CA ALA A 4 2.76 1.95 -26.99
C ALA A 4 1.56 2.33 -27.88
N PRO A 5 0.87 1.40 -28.58
CA PRO A 5 -0.30 1.74 -29.37
C PRO A 5 -1.41 2.48 -28.61
N ILE A 6 -1.52 2.30 -27.29
CA ILE A 6 -2.55 2.98 -26.49
C ILE A 6 -2.44 4.50 -26.57
N LEU A 7 -1.24 5.05 -26.67
CA LEU A 7 -0.99 6.50 -26.74
C LEU A 7 -1.53 7.14 -28.03
N HIS A 8 -1.89 6.34 -29.04
CA HIS A 8 -2.47 6.81 -30.30
C HIS A 8 -4.00 6.69 -30.35
N ILE A 9 -4.60 5.86 -29.49
CA ILE A 9 -6.03 5.57 -29.53
C ILE A 9 -6.79 6.09 -28.30
N ASP A 10 -6.10 6.41 -27.21
CA ASP A 10 -6.68 6.95 -25.99
C ASP A 10 -6.08 8.34 -25.69
N PRO A 11 -6.75 9.45 -26.07
CA PRO A 11 -6.20 10.79 -25.93
C PRO A 11 -6.06 11.25 -24.46
N SER A 12 -6.72 10.56 -23.52
CA SER A 12 -6.53 10.82 -22.08
C SER A 12 -5.27 10.18 -21.50
N ALA A 13 -4.52 9.40 -22.29
CA ALA A 13 -3.22 8.86 -21.88
C ALA A 13 -2.10 9.88 -22.11
N PHE A 14 -1.37 10.23 -21.06
CA PHE A 14 -0.25 11.17 -21.12
C PHE A 14 1.01 10.47 -21.64
N VAL A 15 1.44 9.44 -20.91
CA VAL A 15 2.65 8.66 -21.15
C VAL A 15 2.45 7.23 -20.63
N ILE A 16 3.39 6.34 -20.94
CA ILE A 16 3.48 5.01 -20.33
C ILE A 16 4.72 4.97 -19.45
N SER A 17 4.61 4.50 -18.22
CA SER A 17 5.74 4.23 -17.33
C SER A 17 5.91 2.73 -17.10
N ALA A 18 7.15 2.31 -16.91
CA ALA A 18 7.54 0.98 -16.47
C ALA A 18 7.54 0.84 -14.93
N TRP A 19 7.33 1.95 -14.21
CA TRP A 19 7.40 2.04 -12.77
C TRP A 19 6.00 2.05 -12.12
N SER A 20 5.87 1.39 -10.98
CA SER A 20 4.73 1.52 -10.08
C SER A 20 5.22 2.04 -8.74
N ASP A 21 4.77 3.22 -8.32
CA ASP A 21 5.19 3.83 -7.05
C ASP A 21 4.82 2.97 -5.82
N ASN A 22 3.72 2.21 -5.91
CA ASN A 22 3.29 1.27 -4.87
C ASN A 22 3.53 -0.19 -5.29
N GLY A 23 4.48 -0.43 -6.19
CA GLY A 23 4.88 -1.73 -6.70
C GLY A 23 5.67 -2.59 -5.71
N PHE A 24 5.40 -2.47 -4.41
CA PHE A 24 6.10 -3.23 -3.37
C PHE A 24 5.84 -4.73 -3.52
N ALA A 25 6.82 -5.57 -3.22
CA ALA A 25 6.77 -7.01 -3.48
C ALA A 25 5.55 -7.73 -2.87
N ASP A 26 5.03 -7.23 -1.75
CA ASP A 26 3.85 -7.78 -1.07
C ASP A 26 2.52 -7.14 -1.52
N LYS A 27 2.55 -6.18 -2.46
CA LYS A 27 1.40 -5.40 -2.93
C LYS A 27 0.98 -5.73 -4.36
N VAL A 28 1.80 -6.45 -5.13
CA VAL A 28 1.61 -6.67 -6.57
C VAL A 28 1.85 -8.13 -6.93
N HIS A 29 0.93 -8.74 -7.68
CA HIS A 29 1.00 -10.18 -8.00
C HIS A 29 0.85 -10.47 -9.49
N ASP A 30 0.06 -9.70 -10.25
CA ASP A 30 -0.24 -9.99 -11.65
C ASP A 30 0.77 -9.29 -12.58
N PRO A 31 1.69 -10.04 -13.19
CA PRO A 31 2.69 -9.47 -14.08
C PRO A 31 2.11 -9.16 -15.46
N PHE A 32 0.83 -9.38 -15.76
CA PHE A 32 0.19 -8.98 -17.00
C PHE A 32 -0.71 -7.74 -16.84
N ALA A 33 -1.04 -7.37 -15.61
CA ALA A 33 -1.92 -6.26 -15.29
C ALA A 33 -1.34 -4.88 -15.66
N LEU A 34 -2.18 -4.04 -16.28
CA LEU A 34 -1.95 -2.60 -16.46
C LEU A 34 -2.93 -1.78 -15.62
N ARG A 35 -2.48 -0.62 -15.14
CA ARG A 35 -3.23 0.34 -14.33
C ARG A 35 -3.01 1.75 -14.84
N ARG A 36 -3.81 2.69 -14.34
CA ARG A 36 -3.70 4.12 -14.62
C ARG A 36 -3.43 4.88 -13.32
N THR A 37 -2.69 5.98 -13.39
CA THR A 37 -2.40 6.89 -12.28
C THR A 37 -2.48 8.34 -12.74
N ASP A 38 -2.98 9.24 -11.91
CA ASP A 38 -2.98 10.69 -12.17
C ASP A 38 -1.66 11.37 -11.74
N TYR A 39 -0.71 10.59 -11.21
CA TYR A 39 0.63 11.06 -10.84
C TYR A 39 1.71 10.54 -11.79
N PHE A 40 2.52 11.44 -12.39
CA PHE A 40 3.61 11.06 -13.28
C PHE A 40 4.79 10.40 -12.51
N PRO A 41 5.05 9.09 -12.71
CA PRO A 41 6.07 8.36 -11.95
C PRO A 41 7.49 8.50 -12.52
N GLY A 42 7.62 8.64 -13.84
CA GLY A 42 8.91 8.59 -14.54
C GLY A 42 9.50 7.18 -14.58
N LEU A 43 10.79 7.05 -14.21
CA LEU A 43 11.52 5.79 -13.97
C LEU A 43 11.36 4.71 -15.06
N GLY A 44 11.75 5.07 -16.28
CA GLY A 44 11.58 4.27 -17.50
C GLY A 44 10.21 4.50 -18.11
N TRP A 45 10.12 5.41 -19.08
CA TRP A 45 8.83 5.86 -19.59
C TRP A 45 8.92 6.21 -21.08
N VAL A 46 7.77 6.18 -21.75
CA VAL A 46 7.64 6.47 -23.18
C VAL A 46 6.57 7.53 -23.38
N LEU A 47 6.89 8.47 -24.27
CA LEU A 47 5.99 9.50 -24.76
C LEU A 47 5.94 9.46 -26.30
N THR A 48 4.90 10.06 -26.88
CA THR A 48 4.84 10.23 -28.33
C THR A 48 5.73 11.38 -28.78
N ARG A 49 6.29 11.30 -30.00
CA ARG A 49 7.03 12.42 -30.61
C ARG A 49 6.16 13.66 -30.72
N LYS A 50 4.88 13.48 -31.04
CA LYS A 50 3.88 14.54 -31.14
C LYS A 50 3.77 15.33 -29.83
N LEU A 51 3.55 14.62 -28.70
CA LEU A 51 3.48 15.23 -27.38
C LEU A 51 4.75 16.04 -27.08
N TYR A 52 5.93 15.47 -27.33
CA TYR A 52 7.19 16.17 -27.08
C TYR A 52 7.30 17.45 -27.91
N LYS A 53 7.20 17.34 -29.24
CA LYS A 53 7.50 18.43 -30.17
C LYS A 53 6.45 19.54 -30.15
N GLU A 54 5.18 19.20 -29.96
CA GLU A 54 4.09 20.16 -30.07
C GLU A 54 3.71 20.77 -28.71
N GLU A 55 3.89 20.05 -27.59
CA GLU A 55 3.41 20.51 -26.28
C GLU A 55 4.51 20.76 -25.25
N LEU A 56 5.55 19.92 -25.20
CA LEU A 56 6.53 19.93 -24.12
C LEU A 56 7.79 20.76 -24.43
N GLU A 57 8.42 20.52 -25.59
CA GLU A 57 9.68 21.14 -26.00
C GLU A 57 9.61 22.68 -26.02
N PRO A 58 8.55 23.33 -26.54
CA PRO A 58 8.49 24.80 -26.61
C PRO A 58 8.45 25.50 -25.25
N ARG A 59 8.10 24.78 -24.17
CA ARG A 59 7.94 25.33 -22.81
C ARG A 59 8.73 24.53 -21.78
N TRP A 60 9.78 23.84 -22.23
CA TRP A 60 10.56 22.98 -21.35
C TRP A 60 11.17 23.78 -20.19
N PRO A 61 11.05 23.31 -18.94
CA PRO A 61 11.50 24.06 -17.77
C PRO A 61 13.02 23.99 -17.63
N THR A 62 13.58 24.97 -16.91
CA THR A 62 15.02 25.02 -16.63
C THR A 62 15.47 24.02 -15.56
N SER A 63 14.58 23.60 -14.67
CA SER A 63 14.84 22.64 -13.59
C SER A 63 13.57 21.85 -13.22
N HIS A 64 13.72 20.80 -12.41
CA HIS A 64 12.61 19.98 -11.88
C HIS A 64 11.58 19.54 -12.94
N TRP A 65 12.10 19.09 -14.09
CA TRP A 65 11.30 18.71 -15.26
C TRP A 65 10.20 17.70 -14.94
N ASP A 66 10.45 16.77 -14.01
CA ASP A 66 9.51 15.74 -13.59
C ASP A 66 8.37 16.32 -12.75
N HIS A 67 8.65 17.27 -11.85
CA HIS A 67 7.61 18.02 -11.14
C HIS A 67 6.78 18.87 -12.10
N TRP A 68 7.42 19.50 -13.09
CA TRP A 68 6.71 20.24 -14.12
C TRP A 68 5.79 19.36 -14.97
N LEU A 69 6.19 18.13 -15.30
CA LEU A 69 5.32 17.15 -15.99
C LEU A 69 4.12 16.71 -15.13
N ARG A 70 4.24 16.74 -13.79
CA ARG A 70 3.15 16.42 -12.85
C ARG A 70 2.11 17.53 -12.72
N SER A 71 2.40 18.75 -13.18
CA SER A 71 1.47 19.87 -13.00
C SER A 71 0.18 19.66 -13.80
N GLU A 72 -0.93 20.21 -13.32
CA GLU A 72 -2.20 20.18 -14.04
C GLU A 72 -2.08 20.89 -15.41
N GLU A 73 -1.27 21.95 -15.49
CA GLU A 73 -1.04 22.71 -16.74
C GLU A 73 -0.32 21.88 -17.82
N THR A 74 0.65 21.06 -17.42
CA THR A 74 1.45 20.27 -18.37
C THR A 74 0.78 18.94 -18.71
N SER A 75 0.31 18.22 -17.68
CA SER A 75 -0.37 16.93 -17.86
C SER A 75 -1.72 17.10 -18.58
N LYS A 76 -2.38 18.25 -18.40
CA LYS A 76 -3.74 18.53 -18.88
C LYS A 76 -4.74 17.46 -18.42
N HIS A 77 -4.60 17.00 -17.18
CA HIS A 77 -5.41 15.94 -16.57
C HIS A 77 -5.39 14.58 -17.31
N ARG A 78 -4.37 14.34 -18.13
CA ARG A 78 -4.13 13.03 -18.75
C ARG A 78 -3.46 12.09 -17.74
N ASP A 79 -3.85 10.82 -17.74
CA ASP A 79 -3.31 9.82 -16.82
C ASP A 79 -2.12 9.08 -17.43
N ILE A 80 -1.35 8.42 -16.59
CA ILE A 80 -0.22 7.59 -16.96
C ILE A 80 -0.62 6.12 -16.88
N ILE A 81 -0.29 5.33 -17.91
CA ILE A 81 -0.42 3.87 -17.86
C ILE A 81 0.85 3.28 -17.25
N TYR A 82 0.70 2.33 -16.33
CA TYR A 82 1.80 1.62 -15.70
C TYR A 82 1.46 0.14 -15.43
N PRO A 83 2.44 -0.78 -15.32
CA PRO A 83 2.18 -2.17 -14.95
C PRO A 83 1.94 -2.32 -13.46
N GLN A 84 1.11 -3.29 -13.04
CA GLN A 84 0.98 -3.60 -11.62
C GLN A 84 2.34 -4.05 -11.05
N VAL A 85 3.02 -5.00 -11.70
CA VAL A 85 4.40 -5.39 -11.37
C VAL A 85 5.38 -4.54 -12.21
N PRO A 86 6.18 -3.63 -11.60
CA PRO A 86 7.19 -2.82 -12.28
C PRO A 86 8.12 -3.60 -13.22
N ARG A 87 8.62 -2.93 -14.27
CA ARG A 87 9.66 -3.46 -15.19
C ARG A 87 11.01 -2.77 -15.01
N THR A 88 11.09 -1.83 -14.10
CA THR A 88 12.31 -1.13 -13.72
C THR A 88 12.50 -1.22 -12.22
N TYR A 89 13.77 -1.21 -11.80
CA TYR A 89 14.16 -1.16 -10.40
C TYR A 89 15.17 -0.04 -10.21
N HIS A 90 14.92 0.81 -9.21
CA HIS A 90 15.80 1.93 -8.91
C HIS A 90 16.85 1.52 -7.86
N ASN A 91 18.01 1.08 -8.31
CA ASN A 91 19.10 0.60 -7.43
C ASN A 91 20.01 1.71 -6.88
N GLY A 92 19.69 2.98 -7.15
CA GLY A 92 20.49 4.11 -6.69
C GLY A 92 20.30 4.35 -5.18
N ILE A 93 21.33 4.08 -4.38
CA ILE A 93 21.32 4.34 -2.92
C ILE A 93 21.89 5.73 -2.54
N LYS A 94 22.52 6.41 -3.50
CA LYS A 94 23.10 7.75 -3.38
C LYS A 94 22.91 8.52 -4.69
N GLY A 95 22.50 9.78 -4.62
CA GLY A 95 22.29 10.62 -5.79
C GLY A 95 21.86 12.04 -5.41
N THR A 96 21.47 12.85 -6.38
CA THR A 96 21.13 14.29 -6.19
C THR A 96 20.08 14.52 -5.09
N PHE A 97 19.06 13.66 -5.03
CA PHE A 97 18.00 13.70 -4.02
C PHE A 97 17.80 12.34 -3.34
N MET A 98 18.82 11.48 -3.37
CA MET A 98 18.73 10.11 -2.90
C MET A 98 19.76 9.83 -1.81
N ASN A 99 19.31 9.22 -0.73
CA ASN A 99 20.13 8.72 0.36
C ASN A 99 19.63 7.31 0.78
N LEU A 100 20.39 6.65 1.66
CA LEU A 100 20.11 5.28 2.10
C LEU A 100 18.75 5.16 2.82
N GLU A 101 18.36 6.17 3.61
CA GLU A 101 17.10 6.18 4.34
C GLU A 101 15.91 6.18 3.36
N THR A 102 15.91 7.12 2.40
CA THR A 102 14.89 7.19 1.34
C THR A 102 14.84 5.92 0.50
N HIS A 103 16.00 5.38 0.13
CA HIS A 103 16.08 4.13 -0.62
C HIS A 103 15.44 2.96 0.16
N ASN A 104 15.80 2.79 1.43
CA ASN A 104 15.27 1.72 2.27
C ASN A 104 13.78 1.88 2.55
N LYS A 105 13.29 3.12 2.59
CA LYS A 105 11.88 3.44 2.85
C LYS A 105 10.98 3.14 1.65
N TYR A 106 11.43 3.42 0.43
CA TYR A 106 10.53 3.43 -0.74
C TYR A 106 10.98 2.60 -1.95
N PHE A 107 12.26 2.25 -2.06
CA PHE A 107 12.81 1.64 -3.29
C PHE A 107 13.29 0.21 -3.09
N ARG A 108 13.90 -0.09 -1.93
CA ARG A 108 14.50 -1.40 -1.63
C ARG A 108 13.54 -2.57 -1.85
N ASP A 109 12.29 -2.41 -1.42
CA ASP A 109 11.31 -3.50 -1.36
C ASP A 109 10.33 -3.51 -2.54
N ILE A 110 10.65 -2.79 -3.63
CA ILE A 110 9.87 -2.81 -4.87
C ILE A 110 10.02 -4.16 -5.57
N GLY A 111 8.90 -4.84 -5.79
CA GLY A 111 8.82 -6.12 -6.50
C GLY A 111 8.72 -5.89 -8.00
N TYR A 112 9.83 -5.99 -8.71
CA TYR A 112 9.88 -5.85 -10.17
C TYR A 112 9.95 -7.21 -10.86
N ASN A 113 9.52 -7.24 -12.12
CA ASN A 113 9.53 -8.45 -12.92
C ASN A 113 10.97 -8.86 -13.30
N THR A 114 11.36 -10.07 -12.94
CA THR A 114 12.63 -10.70 -13.31
C THR A 114 12.45 -11.84 -14.30
N ASP A 115 11.21 -12.27 -14.56
CA ASP A 115 10.91 -13.35 -15.50
C ASP A 115 10.86 -12.82 -16.94
N ALA A 116 11.83 -13.26 -17.74
CA ALA A 116 11.96 -12.87 -19.15
C ALA A 116 10.93 -13.55 -20.07
N SER A 117 10.26 -14.61 -19.62
CA SER A 117 9.21 -15.30 -20.39
C SER A 117 7.90 -14.49 -20.45
N ILE A 118 7.73 -13.55 -19.52
CA ILE A 118 6.54 -12.69 -19.45
C ILE A 118 6.56 -11.69 -20.59
N THR A 119 5.71 -11.94 -21.58
CA THR A 119 5.52 -11.07 -22.72
C THR A 119 4.05 -10.70 -22.86
N TRP A 120 3.78 -9.43 -23.17
CA TRP A 120 2.44 -9.01 -23.57
C TRP A 120 2.26 -9.30 -25.05
N PRO A 121 1.31 -10.18 -25.44
CA PRO A 121 1.09 -10.50 -26.83
C PRO A 121 0.72 -9.23 -27.58
N ILE A 122 1.52 -8.92 -28.60
CA ILE A 122 1.21 -7.89 -29.58
C ILE A 122 0.29 -8.58 -30.57
N THR A 123 -1.01 -8.26 -30.59
CA THR A 123 -1.84 -8.65 -31.73
C THR A 123 -1.34 -7.85 -32.93
N ALA A 124 -0.40 -8.45 -33.67
CA ALA A 124 0.04 -7.95 -34.95
C ALA A 124 -1.11 -8.13 -35.94
N SER A 125 -2.02 -7.15 -36.04
CA SER A 125 -2.98 -7.10 -37.14
C SER A 125 -3.43 -5.67 -37.41
N GLY A 126 -2.58 -4.94 -38.14
CA GLY A 126 -3.03 -4.17 -39.30
C GLY A 126 -3.25 -5.09 -40.51
N VAL A 127 -3.81 -6.29 -40.30
CA VAL A 127 -4.15 -7.23 -41.35
C VAL A 127 -5.66 -7.25 -41.44
N GLN A 128 -6.19 -6.65 -42.51
CA GLN A 128 -7.54 -6.93 -42.99
C GLN A 128 -7.59 -8.40 -43.42
N ASN A 129 -7.96 -9.30 -42.51
CA ASN A 129 -8.35 -10.65 -42.90
C ASN A 129 -9.84 -10.81 -42.65
N ASN A 130 -10.60 -10.69 -43.74
CA ASN A 130 -12.01 -11.07 -43.87
C ASN A 130 -12.17 -12.59 -43.80
N ASN A 131 -11.81 -13.23 -42.68
CA ASN A 131 -12.21 -14.61 -42.41
C ASN A 131 -12.42 -14.78 -40.92
N ILE A 132 -13.70 -14.67 -40.53
CA ILE A 132 -14.20 -15.09 -39.23
C ILE A 132 -14.22 -16.61 -39.26
N ASP A 133 -13.16 -17.23 -38.76
CA ASP A 133 -13.20 -18.66 -38.42
C ASP A 133 -13.63 -18.80 -36.97
N SER A 134 -14.88 -19.21 -36.82
CA SER A 134 -15.56 -19.46 -35.56
C SER A 134 -15.12 -20.82 -35.03
N GLY A 135 -14.02 -20.90 -34.29
CA GLY A 135 -13.49 -22.23 -33.92
C GLY A 135 -12.30 -22.33 -32.97
N SER A 136 -11.95 -21.28 -32.22
CA SER A 136 -10.97 -21.42 -31.13
C SER A 136 -11.27 -20.44 -30.00
N ASN A 137 -11.07 -20.85 -28.75
CA ASN A 137 -11.35 -20.10 -27.51
C ASN A 137 -10.54 -18.79 -27.43
N GLY A 138 -11.01 -17.78 -28.18
CA GLY A 138 -10.34 -16.52 -28.42
C GLY A 138 -10.49 -15.51 -27.29
N VAL A 139 -9.47 -15.42 -26.45
CA VAL A 139 -9.16 -14.18 -25.71
C VAL A 139 -7.79 -13.70 -26.17
N SER A 140 -7.74 -13.17 -27.40
CA SER A 140 -6.69 -12.24 -27.80
C SER A 140 -7.26 -10.83 -27.78
N LYS A 141 -7.75 -10.41 -26.61
CA LYS A 141 -7.98 -8.98 -26.35
C LYS A 141 -6.62 -8.40 -26.04
N SER A 142 -6.11 -7.54 -26.93
CA SER A 142 -4.78 -6.97 -26.78
C SER A 142 -4.56 -6.41 -25.37
N VAL A 143 -3.54 -6.90 -24.65
CA VAL A 143 -3.32 -6.60 -23.23
C VAL A 143 -3.19 -5.09 -22.97
N TYR A 144 -2.68 -4.33 -23.95
CA TYR A 144 -2.60 -2.87 -23.85
C TYR A 144 -3.97 -2.20 -23.66
N MET A 145 -5.07 -2.83 -24.10
CA MET A 145 -6.42 -2.28 -23.94
C MET A 145 -6.83 -2.16 -22.47
N GLN A 146 -6.22 -2.91 -21.56
CA GLN A 146 -6.41 -2.70 -20.11
C GLN A 146 -6.04 -1.27 -19.69
N GLY A 147 -5.05 -0.67 -20.37
CA GLY A 147 -4.63 0.70 -20.14
C GLY A 147 -5.58 1.74 -20.71
N HIS A 148 -6.52 1.38 -21.58
CA HIS A 148 -7.49 2.33 -22.15
C HIS A 148 -8.43 2.84 -21.04
N SER A 149 -8.63 4.16 -20.98
CA SER A 149 -9.50 4.85 -20.02
C SER A 149 -10.85 4.18 -19.76
N LYS A 150 -11.66 3.98 -20.82
CA LYS A 150 -12.97 3.30 -20.74
C LYS A 150 -12.89 1.86 -20.24
N VAL A 151 -11.87 1.10 -20.64
CA VAL A 151 -11.69 -0.30 -20.23
C VAL A 151 -11.27 -0.38 -18.76
N ASN A 152 -10.33 0.48 -18.35
CA ASN A 152 -9.90 0.59 -16.95
C ASN A 152 -11.07 1.01 -16.05
N GLN A 153 -11.86 2.01 -16.47
CA GLN A 153 -13.05 2.44 -15.73
C GLN A 153 -14.07 1.30 -15.61
N TYR A 154 -14.43 0.63 -16.71
CA TYR A 154 -15.36 -0.49 -16.70
C TYR A 154 -14.90 -1.63 -15.76
N ARG A 155 -13.60 -1.91 -15.72
CA ARG A 155 -12.98 -2.89 -14.80
C ARG A 155 -13.21 -2.47 -13.34
N VAL A 156 -12.91 -1.23 -12.98
CA VAL A 156 -13.13 -0.71 -11.61
C VAL A 156 -14.61 -0.80 -11.24
N GLU A 157 -15.50 -0.37 -12.13
CA GLU A 157 -16.96 -0.48 -11.93
C GLU A 157 -17.42 -1.92 -11.68
N GLN A 158 -16.88 -2.90 -12.42
CA GLN A 158 -17.23 -4.31 -12.20
C GLN A 158 -16.67 -4.84 -10.88
N LEU A 159 -15.43 -4.49 -10.53
CA LEU A 159 -14.83 -4.90 -9.25
C LEU A 159 -15.62 -4.34 -8.06
N VAL A 160 -16.04 -3.08 -8.13
CA VAL A 160 -16.84 -2.46 -7.05
C VAL A 160 -18.20 -3.14 -6.88
N LYS A 161 -18.81 -3.68 -7.94
CA LYS A 161 -20.08 -4.41 -7.81
C LYS A 161 -19.96 -5.74 -7.07
N VAL A 162 -18.79 -6.38 -7.12
CA VAL A 162 -18.58 -7.73 -6.56
C VAL A 162 -17.74 -7.75 -5.29
N CYS A 163 -17.11 -6.62 -4.94
CA CYS A 163 -16.25 -6.54 -3.77
C CYS A 163 -17.03 -6.66 -2.46
N LYS A 164 -16.33 -7.11 -1.41
CA LYS A 164 -16.80 -7.02 -0.04
C LYS A 164 -16.64 -5.59 0.45
N HIS A 165 -17.74 -4.89 0.68
CA HIS A 165 -17.71 -3.55 1.24
C HIS A 165 -17.45 -3.63 2.74
N VAL A 166 -16.33 -3.04 3.19
CA VAL A 166 -15.96 -2.98 4.60
C VAL A 166 -16.25 -1.60 5.17
N THR A 167 -16.68 -1.57 6.44
CA THR A 167 -17.04 -0.33 7.16
C THR A 167 -16.08 0.01 8.28
N SER A 168 -15.15 -0.89 8.58
CA SER A 168 -14.08 -0.72 9.54
C SER A 168 -12.80 -1.34 9.00
N VAL A 169 -11.66 -0.77 9.35
CA VAL A 169 -10.34 -1.31 9.04
C VAL A 169 -10.17 -2.73 9.64
N MET A 170 -10.87 -3.05 10.73
CA MET A 170 -10.87 -4.40 11.32
C MET A 170 -11.60 -5.44 10.48
N ASP A 171 -12.53 -5.02 9.63
CA ASP A 171 -13.26 -5.93 8.76
C ASP A 171 -12.36 -6.53 7.67
N LEU A 172 -11.18 -5.96 7.43
CA LEU A 172 -10.19 -6.50 6.49
C LEU A 172 -9.74 -7.92 6.85
N LEU A 173 -9.86 -8.33 8.11
CA LEU A 173 -9.54 -9.70 8.55
C LEU A 173 -10.66 -10.71 8.36
N LYS A 174 -11.89 -10.25 8.06
CA LYS A 174 -13.04 -11.15 7.91
C LYS A 174 -12.97 -11.96 6.62
N TYR A 175 -12.13 -11.53 5.68
CA TYR A 175 -12.06 -12.06 4.33
C TYR A 175 -10.65 -12.51 4.00
N LYS A 176 -10.56 -13.50 3.11
CA LYS A 176 -9.32 -14.07 2.61
C LYS A 176 -9.51 -14.37 1.13
N ASP A 177 -8.51 -14.06 0.32
CA ASP A 177 -8.54 -14.29 -1.13
C ASP A 177 -9.75 -13.62 -1.84
N GLU A 178 -10.22 -12.48 -1.31
CA GLU A 178 -11.38 -11.73 -1.80
C GLU A 178 -11.00 -10.37 -2.38
N VAL A 179 -11.91 -9.77 -3.16
CA VAL A 179 -11.82 -8.35 -3.54
C VAL A 179 -12.54 -7.52 -2.48
N ILE A 180 -11.86 -6.55 -1.89
CA ILE A 180 -12.41 -5.73 -0.81
C ILE A 180 -12.49 -4.27 -1.25
N CYS A 181 -13.60 -3.60 -0.97
CA CYS A 181 -13.72 -2.15 -1.11
C CYS A 181 -13.70 -1.47 0.26
N LEU A 182 -12.68 -0.67 0.50
CA LEU A 182 -12.57 0.20 1.66
C LEU A 182 -12.77 1.65 1.23
N TRP A 183 -13.85 2.26 1.71
CA TRP A 183 -14.24 3.62 1.37
C TRP A 183 -13.74 4.60 2.43
N VAL A 184 -13.07 5.66 2.01
CA VAL A 184 -12.60 6.73 2.89
C VAL A 184 -13.08 8.08 2.35
N ASP A 185 -13.35 9.01 3.26
CA ASP A 185 -13.71 10.40 2.95
C ASP A 185 -12.77 11.29 3.77
N VAL A 186 -11.53 11.37 3.29
CA VAL A 186 -10.43 12.03 4.00
C VAL A 186 -9.79 13.04 3.05
N ASN A 187 -9.63 14.27 3.54
CA ASN A 187 -8.99 15.33 2.78
C ASN A 187 -7.63 14.87 2.25
N THR A 188 -7.42 15.04 0.96
CA THR A 188 -6.23 14.58 0.25
C THR A 188 -5.22 15.68 -0.01
N ASN A 189 -5.39 16.88 0.56
CA ASN A 189 -4.45 17.96 0.37
C ASN A 189 -3.03 17.54 0.80
N CYS A 190 -2.09 17.61 -0.14
CA CYS A 190 -0.69 17.24 0.06
C CYS A 190 0.19 18.44 0.42
N GLU A 191 -0.36 19.65 0.40
CA GLU A 191 0.38 20.90 0.63
C GLU A 191 0.33 21.37 2.10
N GLY A 192 -0.50 20.73 2.93
CA GLY A 192 -0.63 21.01 4.36
C GLY A 192 0.11 20.01 5.24
N HIS A 193 0.62 20.48 6.39
CA HIS A 193 1.14 19.63 7.46
C HIS A 193 0.13 19.54 8.61
N PRO A 194 -0.20 18.33 9.11
CA PRO A 194 0.23 17.02 8.62
C PRO A 194 -0.45 16.62 7.29
N VAL A 195 0.24 15.80 6.49
CA VAL A 195 -0.32 15.27 5.23
C VAL A 195 -1.44 14.30 5.57
N ALA A 196 -2.68 14.64 5.24
CA ALA A 196 -3.84 13.91 5.74
C ALA A 196 -3.96 12.46 5.23
N PHE A 197 -3.32 12.13 4.09
CA PHE A 197 -3.27 10.76 3.55
C PHE A 197 -2.15 9.90 4.18
N GLU A 198 -1.15 10.52 4.83
CA GLU A 198 0.02 9.83 5.35
C GLU A 198 -0.29 8.71 6.34
N PRO A 199 -1.23 8.85 7.30
CA PRO A 199 -1.58 7.74 8.20
C PRO A 199 -2.15 6.54 7.44
N ILE A 200 -2.95 6.78 6.41
CA ILE A 200 -3.58 5.73 5.59
C ILE A 200 -2.52 5.00 4.78
N ALA A 201 -1.68 5.75 4.05
CA ALA A 201 -0.61 5.18 3.25
C ALA A 201 0.38 4.40 4.13
N SER A 202 0.82 4.98 5.25
CA SER A 202 1.75 4.33 6.17
C SER A 202 1.19 3.05 6.77
N PHE A 203 -0.10 3.03 7.10
CA PHE A 203 -0.78 1.83 7.61
C PHE A 203 -0.74 0.67 6.60
N PHE A 204 -0.95 0.96 5.32
CA PHE A 204 -0.87 -0.06 4.27
C PHE A 204 0.55 -0.29 3.74
N GLY A 205 1.55 0.48 4.16
CA GLY A 205 2.91 0.42 3.62
C GLY A 205 3.00 0.92 2.18
N LEU A 206 2.23 1.97 1.86
CA LEU A 206 2.26 2.66 0.56
C LEU A 206 3.16 3.91 0.64
N TRP A 207 3.54 4.42 -0.52
CA TRP A 207 4.23 5.70 -0.63
C TRP A 207 3.27 6.86 -0.27
N HIS A 208 3.50 7.53 0.86
CA HIS A 208 2.58 8.54 1.38
C HIS A 208 2.69 9.93 0.72
N GLU A 209 3.88 10.29 0.27
CA GLU A 209 4.11 11.58 -0.37
C GLU A 209 3.32 11.71 -1.67
N HIS A 210 2.61 12.83 -1.81
CA HIS A 210 1.91 13.24 -3.04
C HIS A 210 0.88 12.24 -3.62
N ARG A 211 0.38 11.28 -2.83
CA ARG A 211 -0.66 10.30 -3.26
C ARG A 211 -0.26 9.54 -4.53
N ARG A 212 0.97 9.06 -4.56
CA ARG A 212 1.50 8.30 -5.69
C ARG A 212 0.70 7.02 -5.94
N GLY A 213 0.51 6.68 -7.22
CA GLY A 213 -0.28 5.51 -7.63
C GLY A 213 -1.80 5.68 -7.49
N ASN A 214 -2.28 6.88 -7.18
CA ASN A 214 -3.70 7.22 -7.17
C ASN A 214 -4.27 7.31 -8.58
N HIS A 215 -5.53 6.93 -8.77
CA HIS A 215 -6.31 7.25 -9.97
C HIS A 215 -7.73 7.59 -9.59
N ARG A 216 -8.11 8.87 -9.66
CA ARG A 216 -9.47 9.30 -9.30
C ARG A 216 -9.88 8.82 -7.90
N GLY A 217 -8.98 8.99 -6.92
CA GLY A 217 -9.19 8.59 -5.53
C GLY A 217 -8.98 7.10 -5.25
N LEU A 218 -8.72 6.27 -6.26
CA LEU A 218 -8.47 4.84 -6.10
C LEU A 218 -6.97 4.55 -5.90
N HIS A 219 -6.65 3.79 -4.86
CA HIS A 219 -5.42 2.99 -4.78
C HIS A 219 -5.80 1.51 -4.77
N GLU A 220 -5.12 0.70 -5.58
CA GLU A 220 -5.37 -0.74 -5.68
C GLU A 220 -4.09 -1.55 -5.47
N PHE A 221 -4.15 -2.51 -4.56
CA PHE A 221 -2.99 -3.30 -4.12
C PHE A 221 -3.44 -4.56 -3.35
N TYR A 222 -2.54 -5.53 -3.20
CA TYR A 222 -2.78 -6.69 -2.34
C TYR A 222 -2.51 -6.37 -0.87
N PHE A 223 -3.36 -6.86 0.02
CA PHE A 223 -3.19 -6.74 1.47
C PHE A 223 -3.75 -7.99 2.16
N ASN A 224 -2.90 -8.71 2.89
CA ASN A 224 -3.25 -9.98 3.56
C ASN A 224 -4.00 -10.94 2.63
N SER A 225 -3.43 -11.30 1.48
CA SER A 225 -4.02 -12.12 0.39
C SER A 225 -5.19 -11.51 -0.39
N ASN A 226 -5.89 -10.53 0.16
CA ASN A 226 -7.03 -9.88 -0.49
C ASN A 226 -6.56 -8.83 -1.51
N TYR A 227 -7.36 -8.60 -2.54
CA TYR A 227 -7.18 -7.48 -3.46
C TYR A 227 -8.00 -6.27 -2.98
N LEU A 228 -7.32 -5.25 -2.48
CA LEU A 228 -7.94 -4.10 -1.84
C LEU A 228 -8.10 -2.94 -2.83
N LEU A 229 -9.32 -2.43 -2.93
CA LEU A 229 -9.66 -1.15 -3.55
C LEU A 229 -9.88 -0.11 -2.44
N LEU A 230 -8.88 0.72 -2.20
CA LEU A 230 -8.96 1.87 -1.30
C LEU A 230 -9.52 3.06 -2.09
N LEU A 231 -10.78 3.39 -1.86
CA LEU A 231 -11.54 4.39 -2.61
C LEU A 231 -11.74 5.64 -1.76
N ASN A 232 -11.00 6.70 -2.06
CA ASN A 232 -11.20 8.00 -1.43
C ASN A 232 -12.23 8.83 -2.21
N VAL A 233 -13.37 9.09 -1.57
CA VAL A 233 -14.49 9.84 -2.15
C VAL A 233 -14.49 11.32 -1.80
N PHE A 234 -13.46 11.78 -1.07
CA PHE A 234 -13.33 13.18 -0.69
C PHE A 234 -13.34 14.08 -1.93
N ASP A 235 -14.41 14.85 -2.07
CA ASP A 235 -14.58 15.83 -3.14
C ASP A 235 -14.24 17.22 -2.61
N ASN A 236 -13.11 17.75 -3.06
CA ASN A 236 -12.78 19.14 -2.77
C ASN A 236 -13.69 20.01 -3.64
N ARG A 237 -14.85 20.41 -3.11
CA ARG A 237 -15.87 21.24 -3.79
C ARG A 237 -15.31 22.54 -4.41
N PHE A 238 -14.10 22.96 -4.03
CA PHE A 238 -13.38 24.13 -4.56
C PHE A 238 -12.44 23.84 -5.74
N ALA A 239 -12.19 22.57 -6.08
CA ALA A 239 -11.30 22.15 -7.16
C ALA A 239 -12.08 21.73 -8.43
N ARG A 240 -13.17 22.42 -8.78
CA ARG A 240 -13.90 22.16 -10.03
C ARG A 240 -13.02 22.51 -11.23
N THR A 241 -12.71 21.55 -12.10
CA THR A 241 -12.27 21.84 -13.47
C THR A 241 -13.49 22.20 -14.33
N ARG A 242 -13.27 22.88 -15.45
CA ARG A 242 -14.33 23.48 -16.30
C ARG A 242 -15.21 22.47 -17.06
N GLU A 243 -15.02 21.16 -16.91
CA GLU A 243 -15.60 20.16 -17.83
C GLU A 243 -16.19 18.91 -17.16
N GLY A 244 -16.80 19.01 -15.98
CA GLY A 244 -17.75 17.97 -15.50
C GLY A 244 -17.18 16.57 -15.21
N ASP A 245 -15.87 16.36 -15.31
CA ASP A 245 -15.22 15.09 -15.00
C ASP A 245 -15.28 14.78 -13.50
N VAL A 246 -15.82 13.61 -13.16
CA VAL A 246 -15.90 13.16 -11.77
C VAL A 246 -14.47 12.84 -11.29
N ARG A 247 -13.92 13.65 -10.38
CA ARG A 247 -12.55 13.45 -9.85
C ARG A 247 -12.39 12.15 -9.05
N THR A 248 -13.47 11.53 -8.60
CA THR A 248 -13.44 10.30 -7.80
C THR A 248 -14.47 9.25 -8.26
N TYR A 249 -14.35 8.02 -7.78
CA TYR A 249 -15.36 6.97 -7.96
C TYR A 249 -16.55 7.09 -6.98
N HIS A 250 -16.86 8.29 -6.46
CA HIS A 250 -17.94 8.50 -5.48
C HIS A 250 -19.31 8.00 -5.97
N TYR A 251 -19.63 8.11 -7.25
CA TYR A 251 -20.88 7.60 -7.82
C TYR A 251 -21.07 6.07 -7.68
N LEU A 252 -20.02 5.33 -7.35
CA LEU A 252 -20.05 3.89 -7.09
C LEU A 252 -20.21 3.54 -5.60
N LEU A 253 -20.20 4.52 -4.70
CA LEU A 253 -20.38 4.29 -3.26
C LEU A 253 -21.81 3.78 -2.99
N PRO A 254 -21.99 2.58 -2.43
CA PRO A 254 -23.34 2.10 -2.11
C PRO A 254 -24.01 2.97 -1.05
N PRO A 255 -25.32 3.27 -1.15
CA PRO A 255 -26.03 4.12 -0.18
C PRO A 255 -25.99 3.60 1.27
N THR A 256 -25.74 2.32 1.47
CA THR A 256 -25.68 1.66 2.79
C THR A 256 -24.30 1.71 3.43
N VAL A 257 -23.27 2.15 2.71
CA VAL A 257 -21.87 2.15 3.18
C VAL A 257 -21.51 3.56 3.62
N ASN A 258 -21.05 3.69 4.86
CA ASN A 258 -20.51 4.94 5.39
C ASN A 258 -18.98 4.97 5.22
N PRO A 259 -18.40 5.88 4.43
CA PRO A 259 -16.96 6.01 4.30
C PRO A 259 -16.28 6.40 5.62
N LEU A 260 -15.05 5.93 5.82
CA LEU A 260 -14.23 6.31 6.97
C LEU A 260 -13.77 7.76 6.84
N LYS A 261 -14.19 8.62 7.78
CA LYS A 261 -13.97 10.07 7.72
C LYS A 261 -12.67 10.55 8.38
N SER A 262 -11.94 9.68 9.05
CA SER A 262 -10.74 10.08 9.79
C SER A 262 -9.57 9.15 9.54
N ALA A 263 -8.44 9.74 9.13
CA ALA A 263 -7.16 9.04 9.02
C ALA A 263 -6.67 8.47 10.36
N LYS A 264 -7.16 8.98 11.51
CA LYS A 264 -6.82 8.46 12.86
C LYS A 264 -7.22 6.99 13.06
N GLN A 265 -8.16 6.48 12.26
CA GLN A 265 -8.57 5.08 12.31
C GLN A 265 -7.49 4.13 11.73
N PHE A 266 -6.50 4.68 11.01
CA PHE A 266 -5.36 3.96 10.45
C PHE A 266 -4.14 4.10 11.36
N ASP A 267 -4.28 3.66 12.61
CA ASP A 267 -3.19 3.72 13.59
C ASP A 267 -2.27 2.49 13.55
N LYS A 268 -1.00 2.69 13.90
CA LYS A 268 0.01 1.63 14.00
C LYS A 268 -0.36 0.55 15.01
N SER A 269 -1.03 0.90 16.11
CA SER A 269 -1.51 -0.10 17.08
C SER A 269 -2.51 -1.06 16.43
N LEU A 270 -3.44 -0.54 15.63
CA LEU A 270 -4.40 -1.32 14.88
C LEU A 270 -3.72 -2.20 13.84
N LEU A 271 -2.70 -1.69 13.14
CA LEU A 271 -1.93 -2.49 12.19
C LEU A 271 -1.25 -3.68 12.87
N ARG A 272 -0.66 -3.47 14.06
CA ARG A 272 -0.07 -4.54 14.86
C ARG A 272 -1.13 -5.56 15.27
N ASP A 273 -2.29 -5.11 15.71
CA ASP A 273 -3.41 -5.99 16.06
C ASP A 273 -3.92 -6.82 14.87
N LEU A 274 -3.95 -6.22 13.68
CA LEU A 274 -4.31 -6.93 12.45
C LEU A 274 -3.28 -7.99 12.08
N LYS A 275 -1.99 -7.62 12.06
CA LYS A 275 -0.90 -8.55 11.77
C LYS A 275 -0.84 -9.67 12.80
N ARG A 276 -1.13 -9.37 14.07
CA ARG A 276 -1.24 -10.34 15.17
C ARG A 276 -2.37 -11.35 14.94
N LYS A 277 -3.57 -10.90 14.55
CA LYS A 277 -4.68 -11.81 14.23
C LYS A 277 -4.44 -12.64 12.98
N ALA A 278 -3.60 -12.15 12.07
CA ALA A 278 -3.15 -12.88 10.89
C ALA A 278 -1.90 -13.76 11.14
N LEU A 279 -1.44 -13.89 12.39
CA LEU A 279 -0.28 -14.73 12.71
C LEU A 279 -0.52 -16.18 12.27
N PRO A 280 0.52 -16.85 11.74
CA PRO A 280 0.47 -18.28 11.47
C PRO A 280 0.05 -19.07 12.73
N GLY A 281 -0.77 -20.11 12.56
CA GLY A 281 -1.30 -20.90 13.69
C GLY A 281 -0.25 -21.62 14.53
N ASN A 282 1.02 -21.67 14.10
CA ASN A 282 2.12 -22.21 14.88
C ASN A 282 2.76 -21.20 15.86
N VAL A 283 2.35 -19.93 15.85
CA VAL A 283 2.85 -18.92 16.79
C VAL A 283 2.10 -19.03 18.13
N ASN A 284 2.80 -19.43 19.19
CA ASN A 284 2.28 -19.48 20.55
C ASN A 284 2.65 -18.22 21.31
N MET A 285 1.66 -17.45 21.78
CA MET A 285 1.88 -16.34 22.69
C MET A 285 1.98 -16.86 24.12
N VAL A 286 3.16 -16.73 24.73
CA VAL A 286 3.46 -17.28 26.06
C VAL A 286 3.91 -16.14 26.97
N LYS A 287 3.31 -16.04 28.16
CA LYS A 287 3.70 -15.07 29.17
C LYS A 287 4.78 -15.63 30.09
N ALA A 288 5.72 -14.77 30.48
CA ALA A 288 6.67 -15.08 31.53
C ALA A 288 5.96 -15.43 32.85
N THR A 289 6.45 -16.45 33.54
CA THR A 289 5.93 -16.87 34.83
C THR A 289 6.69 -16.23 35.99
N GLU A 290 7.93 -15.80 35.75
CA GLU A 290 8.79 -15.16 36.74
C GLU A 290 9.23 -13.77 36.28
N LEU A 291 9.56 -12.93 37.25
CA LEU A 291 10.09 -11.59 36.99
C LEU A 291 11.47 -11.66 36.36
N GLY A 292 11.70 -10.83 35.34
CA GLY A 292 13.01 -10.75 34.70
C GLY A 292 13.36 -11.92 33.77
N GLN A 293 12.40 -12.80 33.46
CA GLN A 293 12.58 -13.81 32.41
C GLN A 293 12.61 -13.15 31.02
N ASN A 294 13.56 -13.57 30.20
CA ASN A 294 13.63 -13.17 28.79
C ASN A 294 12.81 -14.14 27.91
N CYS A 295 12.60 -13.80 26.64
CA CYS A 295 11.76 -14.62 25.76
C CYS A 295 12.43 -15.92 25.30
N ASN A 296 13.76 -16.02 25.34
CA ASN A 296 14.43 -17.29 25.06
C ASN A 296 14.10 -18.33 26.14
N GLU A 297 14.16 -17.94 27.41
CA GLU A 297 13.77 -18.78 28.55
C GLU A 297 12.29 -19.16 28.50
N VAL A 298 11.40 -18.18 28.27
CA VAL A 298 9.95 -18.40 28.20
C VAL A 298 9.58 -19.38 27.09
N CYS A 299 10.17 -19.24 25.90
CA CYS A 299 9.88 -20.13 24.78
C CYS A 299 10.50 -21.51 24.96
N GLN A 300 11.70 -21.60 25.55
CA GLN A 300 12.35 -22.88 25.86
C GLN A 300 11.49 -23.71 26.82
N ALA A 301 10.84 -23.09 27.81
CA ALA A 301 9.95 -23.78 28.75
C ALA A 301 8.75 -24.47 28.07
N VAL A 302 8.37 -24.06 26.86
CA VAL A 302 7.31 -24.70 26.05
C VAL A 302 7.86 -25.45 24.83
N ASN A 303 9.16 -25.80 24.85
CA ASN A 303 9.86 -26.51 23.76
C ASN A 303 9.80 -25.79 22.41
N LYS A 304 9.87 -24.46 22.41
CA LYS A 304 9.83 -23.60 21.22
C LYS A 304 10.96 -22.58 21.22
N GLN A 305 11.12 -21.84 20.13
CA GLN A 305 12.10 -20.75 20.04
C GLN A 305 11.43 -19.39 19.97
N CYS A 306 12.06 -18.37 20.54
CA CYS A 306 11.61 -17.00 20.38
C CYS A 306 11.74 -16.57 18.92
N SER A 307 10.67 -16.03 18.35
CA SER A 307 10.70 -15.44 17.01
C SER A 307 10.67 -13.94 17.10
N LEU A 308 11.81 -13.27 16.87
CA LEU A 308 11.88 -11.81 16.88
C LEU A 308 10.89 -11.16 15.89
N PRO A 309 10.75 -11.62 14.63
CA PRO A 309 9.74 -11.07 13.73
C PRO A 309 8.31 -11.12 14.30
N GLN A 310 7.95 -12.23 14.96
CA GLN A 310 6.63 -12.39 15.55
C GLN A 310 6.48 -11.61 16.87
N LEU A 311 7.56 -11.47 17.64
CA LEU A 311 7.63 -10.66 18.86
C LEU A 311 7.28 -9.19 18.56
N LEU A 312 7.78 -8.65 17.45
CA LEU A 312 7.46 -7.30 17.00
C LEU A 312 5.98 -7.15 16.60
N LEU A 313 5.33 -8.21 16.14
CA LEU A 313 3.90 -8.19 15.80
C LEU A 313 2.99 -8.26 17.02
N ILE A 314 3.38 -9.00 18.07
CA ILE A 314 2.62 -9.08 19.32
C ILE A 314 2.88 -7.90 20.26
N ASN A 315 3.74 -6.95 19.88
CA ASN A 315 3.99 -5.71 20.61
C ASN A 315 2.79 -4.75 20.52
N SER A 316 1.68 -5.13 21.12
CA SER A 316 0.45 -4.34 21.14
C SER A 316 -0.24 -4.41 22.49
N CYS A 317 -1.00 -3.36 22.79
CA CYS A 317 -1.73 -3.29 24.05
C CYS A 317 -2.78 -4.39 24.14
N SER A 318 -3.50 -4.67 23.05
CA SER A 318 -4.52 -5.72 23.04
C SER A 318 -3.92 -7.11 23.29
N ALA A 319 -2.73 -7.40 22.76
CA ALA A 319 -2.03 -8.65 23.05
C ALA A 319 -1.70 -8.77 24.54
N LEU A 320 -1.16 -7.72 25.13
CA LEU A 320 -0.84 -7.71 26.54
C LEU A 320 -2.10 -7.85 27.41
N GLN A 321 -3.17 -7.16 27.08
CA GLN A 321 -4.45 -7.20 27.82
C GLN A 321 -5.19 -8.55 27.70
N GLU A 322 -4.96 -9.31 26.63
CA GLU A 322 -5.48 -10.68 26.49
C GLU A 322 -4.75 -11.67 27.42
N HIS A 323 -3.52 -11.37 27.85
CA HIS A 323 -2.68 -12.27 28.65
C HIS A 323 -2.40 -11.80 30.09
N PHE A 324 -2.55 -10.49 30.35
CA PHE A 324 -2.30 -9.83 31.62
C PHE A 324 -3.47 -8.93 32.04
N SER A 325 -3.59 -8.67 33.34
CA SER A 325 -4.71 -7.92 33.93
C SER A 325 -4.57 -6.39 33.87
N CYS A 326 -3.72 -5.85 32.99
CA CYS A 326 -3.53 -4.41 32.88
C CYS A 326 -4.72 -3.72 32.20
N THR A 327 -5.16 -2.60 32.74
CA THR A 327 -6.19 -1.75 32.09
C THR A 327 -5.58 -0.57 31.35
N LEU A 328 -4.37 -0.15 31.76
CA LEU A 328 -3.62 0.95 31.16
C LEU A 328 -2.43 0.41 30.37
N CYS A 329 -2.23 0.98 29.19
CA CYS A 329 -1.04 0.76 28.38
C CYS A 329 -0.25 2.04 28.20
N ARG A 330 1.07 1.93 28.33
CA ARG A 330 2.01 3.04 28.20
C ARG A 330 3.04 2.71 27.12
N ASN A 331 3.33 3.71 26.30
CA ASN A 331 4.42 3.66 25.34
C ASN A 331 5.77 3.71 26.08
N SER A 332 6.71 2.87 25.68
CA SER A 332 8.04 2.77 26.26
C SER A 332 9.09 2.47 25.17
N MET A 333 10.36 2.70 25.47
CA MET A 333 11.50 2.51 24.54
C MET A 333 12.43 1.36 24.95
N GLY A 334 12.08 0.60 25.98
CA GLY A 334 12.89 -0.50 26.49
C GLY A 334 12.88 -1.73 25.59
N THR A 335 14.02 -2.40 25.50
CA THR A 335 14.24 -3.55 24.62
C THR A 335 13.52 -4.82 25.08
N GLU A 336 12.99 -4.82 26.30
CA GLU A 336 12.25 -5.93 26.90
C GLU A 336 10.73 -5.90 26.64
N GLN A 337 10.20 -4.83 26.07
CA GLN A 337 8.77 -4.78 25.70
C GLN A 337 8.47 -5.72 24.51
N PRO A 338 7.26 -6.28 24.37
CA PRO A 338 6.07 -6.04 25.18
C PRO A 338 6.14 -6.71 26.55
N ALA A 339 5.78 -5.97 27.60
CA ALA A 339 5.88 -6.44 28.98
C ALA A 339 4.77 -5.88 29.88
N PHE A 340 4.46 -6.60 30.96
CA PHE A 340 3.56 -6.18 32.02
C PHE A 340 4.37 -5.84 33.28
N VAL A 341 4.15 -4.65 33.84
CA VAL A 341 4.86 -4.20 35.04
C VAL A 341 4.25 -4.86 36.27
N ASN A 342 5.10 -5.43 37.11
CA ASN A 342 4.70 -5.99 38.40
C ASN A 342 3.86 -4.97 39.19
N PRO A 343 2.64 -5.31 39.66
CA PRO A 343 1.82 -4.43 40.50
C PRO A 343 2.50 -3.98 41.80
N ARG A 344 3.59 -4.65 42.22
CA ARG A 344 4.41 -4.29 43.39
C ARG A 344 5.71 -3.56 43.03
N ALA A 345 5.91 -3.16 41.77
CA ALA A 345 7.09 -2.39 41.36
C ALA A 345 7.09 -0.98 41.98
N GLU A 346 8.24 -0.31 41.93
CA GLU A 346 8.33 1.10 42.31
C GLU A 346 7.45 1.98 41.41
N ALA A 347 6.91 3.07 41.98
CA ALA A 347 5.94 3.93 41.31
C ALA A 347 6.43 4.48 39.96
N GLN A 348 7.72 4.77 39.82
CA GLN A 348 8.26 5.28 38.55
C GLN A 348 8.12 4.31 37.37
N PHE A 349 8.00 3.00 37.65
CA PHE A 349 7.89 2.00 36.59
C PHE A 349 6.46 1.85 36.06
N GLY A 350 5.45 2.42 36.73
CA GLY A 350 4.04 2.28 36.38
C GLY A 350 3.47 0.91 36.78
N PRO A 351 3.31 0.62 38.09
CA PRO A 351 2.87 -0.69 38.57
C PRO A 351 1.51 -1.11 37.99
N GLY A 352 1.43 -2.33 37.44
CA GLY A 352 0.20 -2.84 36.82
C GLY A 352 -0.10 -2.32 35.41
N GLU A 353 0.77 -1.49 34.84
CA GLU A 353 0.65 -1.05 33.45
C GLU A 353 1.26 -2.06 32.48
N CYS A 354 0.74 -2.05 31.25
CA CYS A 354 1.33 -2.77 30.12
C CYS A 354 2.19 -1.83 29.28
N LEU A 355 3.39 -2.27 28.92
CA LEU A 355 4.37 -1.49 28.19
C LEU A 355 4.48 -1.98 26.76
N VAL A 356 4.24 -1.07 25.82
CA VAL A 356 4.37 -1.31 24.38
C VAL A 356 5.60 -0.55 23.87
N ASN A 357 6.46 -1.24 23.12
CA ASN A 357 7.64 -0.64 22.54
C ASN A 357 7.26 0.32 21.40
N THR A 358 7.77 1.55 21.41
CA THR A 358 7.57 2.54 20.32
C THR A 358 8.74 2.64 19.33
N GLY A 359 9.89 2.05 19.64
CA GLY A 359 10.98 1.80 18.69
C GLY A 359 10.79 0.43 18.04
N GLU A 360 10.13 0.39 16.87
CA GLU A 360 9.68 -0.84 16.15
C GLU A 360 10.80 -1.87 15.82
N ALA A 361 12.06 -1.61 16.18
CA ALA A 361 13.20 -2.53 16.02
C ALA A 361 14.12 -2.63 17.26
N SER A 362 13.72 -2.13 18.44
CA SER A 362 14.57 -2.20 19.64
C SER A 362 14.27 -3.40 20.56
N SER A 363 13.11 -4.05 20.40
CA SER A 363 12.81 -5.25 21.19
C SER A 363 13.72 -6.41 20.79
N THR A 364 14.22 -7.17 21.77
CA THR A 364 15.01 -8.39 21.52
C THR A 364 14.47 -9.56 22.33
N CYS A 365 14.82 -10.79 21.93
CA CYS A 365 14.40 -11.99 22.65
C CYS A 365 15.13 -12.15 23.99
N GLU A 366 16.36 -11.64 24.10
CA GLU A 366 17.27 -11.77 25.24
C GLU A 366 17.03 -10.73 26.34
N ALA A 367 16.43 -9.58 25.98
CA ALA A 367 16.22 -8.52 26.95
C ALA A 367 15.28 -8.96 28.09
N SER A 368 15.50 -8.41 29.27
CA SER A 368 14.60 -8.59 30.40
C SER A 368 14.69 -7.40 31.34
N HIS A 369 13.70 -7.27 32.21
CA HIS A 369 13.71 -6.26 33.26
C HIS A 369 13.19 -6.86 34.59
N PRO A 370 13.89 -6.67 35.72
CA PRO A 370 13.55 -7.29 37.01
C PRO A 370 12.14 -6.99 37.53
N SER A 371 11.54 -5.90 37.07
CA SER A 371 10.19 -5.47 37.50
C SER A 371 9.07 -5.84 36.53
N THR A 372 9.33 -6.66 35.51
CA THR A 372 8.35 -6.94 34.46
C THR A 372 8.22 -8.43 34.12
N TYR A 373 7.05 -8.80 33.60
CA TYR A 373 6.76 -10.08 32.95
C TYR A 373 6.63 -9.87 31.46
N ARG A 374 7.37 -10.61 30.64
CA ARG A 374 7.30 -10.48 29.16
C ARG A 374 6.13 -11.26 28.57
N LEU A 375 5.59 -10.77 27.44
CA LEU A 375 4.81 -11.59 26.50
C LEU A 375 5.71 -11.97 25.33
N CYS A 376 5.80 -13.25 25.02
CA CYS A 376 6.74 -13.80 24.06
C CYS A 376 6.03 -14.54 22.92
N ALA A 377 6.55 -14.41 21.70
CA ALA A 377 6.07 -15.14 20.54
C ALA A 377 6.98 -16.36 20.28
N CYS A 378 6.46 -17.54 20.58
CA CYS A 378 7.19 -18.81 20.53
C CYS A 378 6.73 -19.63 19.33
N VAL A 379 7.65 -20.02 18.45
CA VAL A 379 7.34 -20.79 17.23
C VAL A 379 7.82 -22.22 17.31
#